data_AF-R6MWZ9-F1
#
_entry.id   AF-R6MWZ9-F1
#
_cell.length_a   1.000
_cell.length_b   1.000
_cell.length_c   1.000
_cell.angle_alpha   90.00
_cell.angle_beta   90.00
_cell.angle_gamma   90.00
#
_symmetry.space_group_name_H-M   'P 1'
#
loop_
_entity.id
_entity.type
_entity.pdbx_description
1 polymer ?
#
loop_
_entity_poly.entity_id
_entity_poly.type
_entity_poly.pdbx_seq_one_letter_code
_entity_poly.pdbx_strand_id
1 'polypeptide(L)'
;MNTVALQDFQSYAKVNDNVINKFKNKISKTLLKIWQNYGLGTFMNGYIKVINPDDYQSIIDNTYFPYKDAVPIFVTAFGDIITLESGEYISIMYFRYGKCELMLKDFDFF
;
A
#
# COMPACT_ATOMS: atom_id res chain seq x y z
N MET A 1 1.84 9.88 14.90
CA MET A 1 2.46 9.37 13.66
C MET A 1 3.94 9.62 13.80
N ASN A 2 4.72 8.58 14.07
CA ASN A 2 6.16 8.67 14.10
C ASN A 2 6.66 8.67 12.65
N THR A 3 7.17 9.80 12.15
CA THR A 3 7.52 9.96 10.73
C THR A 3 8.97 9.61 10.42
N VAL A 4 9.71 9.02 11.37
CA VAL A 4 11.12 8.62 11.17
C VAL A 4 11.28 7.74 9.92
N ALA A 5 10.33 6.82 9.67
CA ALA A 5 10.34 5.97 8.48
C ALA A 5 10.14 6.73 7.15
N LEU A 6 9.58 7.94 7.17
CA LEU A 6 9.28 8.75 5.97
C LEU A 6 10.27 9.90 5.78
N GLN A 7 11.37 9.95 6.55
CA GLN A 7 12.31 11.08 6.53
C GLN A 7 12.96 11.28 5.15
N ASP A 8 13.18 10.21 4.41
CA ASP A 8 13.81 10.20 3.09
C ASP A 8 12.79 10.11 1.94
N PHE A 9 11.51 10.41 2.20
CA PHE A 9 10.46 10.26 1.21
C PHE A 9 10.71 11.11 -0.03
N GLN A 10 10.79 10.47 -1.19
CA GLN A 10 10.91 11.10 -2.49
C GLN A 10 9.60 10.99 -3.25
N SER A 11 8.83 12.08 -3.27
CA SER A 11 7.58 12.18 -4.00
C SER A 11 7.83 12.39 -5.49
N TYR A 12 7.09 11.67 -6.34
CA TYR A 12 7.11 11.87 -7.79
C TYR A 12 5.76 12.33 -8.36
N ALA A 13 4.65 12.15 -7.60
CA ALA A 13 3.33 12.58 -8.03
C ALA A 13 2.38 12.77 -6.83
N LYS A 14 1.35 13.60 -7.01
CA LYS A 14 0.23 13.66 -6.06
C LYS A 14 -0.77 12.54 -6.38
N VAL A 15 -1.45 12.04 -5.34
CA VAL A 15 -2.59 11.14 -5.54
C VAL A 15 -3.79 11.97 -6.02
N ASN A 16 -4.50 11.49 -7.04
CA ASN A 16 -5.69 12.14 -7.57
C ASN A 16 -6.83 12.10 -6.54
N ASP A 17 -7.60 13.19 -6.39
CA ASP A 17 -8.73 13.27 -5.47
C ASP A 17 -9.80 12.20 -5.73
N ASN A 18 -9.97 11.75 -6.98
CA ASN A 18 -10.87 10.65 -7.32
C ASN A 18 -10.39 9.34 -6.70
N VAL A 19 -9.09 9.07 -6.73
CA VAL A 19 -8.48 7.88 -6.10
C VAL A 19 -8.62 7.98 -4.58
N ILE A 20 -8.32 9.15 -3.99
CA ILE A 20 -8.52 9.39 -2.55
C ILE A 20 -9.97 9.11 -2.16
N ASN A 21 -10.94 9.67 -2.88
CA ASN A 21 -12.36 9.49 -2.58
C ASN A 21 -12.83 8.04 -2.74
N LYS A 22 -12.28 7.31 -3.71
CA LYS A 22 -12.57 5.89 -3.95
C LYS A 22 -12.08 4.99 -2.81
N PHE A 23 -10.93 5.31 -2.21
CA PHE A 23 -10.27 4.43 -1.25
C PHE A 23 -10.27 4.92 0.21
N LYS A 24 -10.64 6.18 0.50
CA LYS A 24 -10.58 6.77 1.86
C LYS A 24 -11.29 5.98 2.97
N ASN A 25 -12.29 5.16 2.62
CA ASN A 25 -13.04 4.32 3.56
C ASN A 25 -12.54 2.86 3.59
N LYS A 26 -11.58 2.50 2.72
CA LYS A 26 -10.99 1.17 2.60
C LYS A 26 -9.55 1.12 3.16
N ILE A 27 -8.93 2.28 3.34
CA ILE A 27 -7.57 2.41 3.85
C ILE A 27 -7.54 3.01 5.25
N SER A 28 -6.45 2.73 5.97
CA SER A 28 -6.21 3.31 7.29
C SER A 28 -6.08 4.84 7.22
N LYS A 29 -6.39 5.51 8.35
CA LYS A 29 -6.20 6.97 8.46
C LYS A 29 -4.74 7.36 8.27
N THR A 30 -3.83 6.48 8.67
CA THR A 30 -2.39 6.67 8.53
C THR A 30 -1.97 6.67 7.07
N LEU A 31 -2.45 5.70 6.26
CA LEU A 31 -2.16 5.69 4.82
C LEU A 31 -2.80 6.89 4.10
N LEU A 32 -4.04 7.26 4.46
CA LEU A 32 -4.70 8.43 3.89
C LEU A 32 -3.88 9.72 4.11
N LYS A 33 -3.29 9.89 5.30
CA LYS A 33 -2.39 11.02 5.59
C LYS A 33 -1.11 10.98 4.75
N ILE A 34 -0.54 9.80 4.50
CA ILE A 34 0.62 9.66 3.61
C ILE A 34 0.26 10.16 2.22
N TRP A 35 -0.87 9.71 1.67
CA TRP A 35 -1.34 10.13 0.35
C TRP A 35 -1.61 11.64 0.27
N GLN A 36 -2.24 12.23 1.29
CA GLN A 36 -2.56 13.65 1.32
C GLN A 36 -1.33 14.55 1.49
N ASN A 37 -0.37 14.14 2.32
CA ASN A 37 0.78 14.97 2.67
C ASN A 37 1.99 14.76 1.74
N TYR A 38 2.21 13.53 1.28
CA TYR A 38 3.41 13.14 0.54
C TYR A 38 3.11 12.68 -0.90
N GLY A 39 1.91 12.14 -1.14
CA GLY A 39 1.51 11.63 -2.44
C GLY A 39 2.08 10.24 -2.74
N LEU A 40 2.41 10.02 -4.01
CA LEU A 40 3.09 8.83 -4.51
C LEU A 40 4.59 9.05 -4.53
N GLY A 41 5.35 8.07 -4.07
CA GLY A 41 6.78 8.24 -3.86
C GLY A 41 7.46 6.98 -3.36
N THR A 42 8.72 7.12 -2.97
CA THR A 42 9.50 6.04 -2.34
C THR A 42 10.11 6.51 -1.03
N PHE A 43 10.30 5.60 -0.09
CA PHE A 43 11.00 5.83 1.18
C PHE A 43 11.80 4.57 1.58
N MET A 44 12.55 4.63 2.69
CA MET A 44 13.49 3.56 3.09
C MET A 44 14.54 3.29 2.01
N ASN A 45 15.18 4.36 1.54
CA ASN A 45 16.19 4.39 0.49
C ASN A 45 15.73 3.71 -0.80
N GLY A 46 14.46 3.89 -1.16
CA GLY A 46 13.86 3.29 -2.35
C GLY A 46 13.30 1.88 -2.15
N TYR A 47 13.38 1.32 -0.94
CA TYR A 47 12.88 -0.02 -0.67
C TYR A 47 11.36 -0.13 -0.77
N ILE A 48 10.62 0.86 -0.25
CA ILE A 48 9.15 0.88 -0.31
C ILE A 48 8.68 1.98 -1.24
N LYS A 49 7.76 1.64 -2.14
CA LYS A 49 7.05 2.56 -3.02
C LYS A 49 5.59 2.69 -2.61
N VAL A 50 5.13 3.92 -2.40
CA VAL A 50 3.72 4.28 -2.32
C VAL A 50 3.13 4.34 -3.72
N ILE A 51 2.08 3.55 -3.94
CA ILE A 51 1.49 3.32 -5.25
C ILE A 51 0.05 3.83 -5.33
N ASN A 52 -0.42 4.07 -6.56
CA ASN A 52 -1.83 4.19 -6.85
C ASN A 52 -2.43 2.77 -6.91
N PRO A 53 -3.44 2.43 -6.10
CA PRO A 53 -3.99 1.07 -6.12
C PRO A 53 -4.59 0.66 -7.46
N ASP A 54 -5.14 1.62 -8.21
CA ASP A 54 -5.78 1.33 -9.51
C ASP A 54 -4.79 0.73 -10.52
N ASP A 55 -3.50 1.05 -10.41
CA ASP A 55 -2.45 0.54 -11.30
C ASP A 55 -2.13 -0.95 -11.04
N TYR A 56 -2.48 -1.45 -9.85
CA TYR A 56 -2.11 -2.79 -9.38
C TYR A 56 -3.32 -3.69 -9.08
N GLN A 57 -4.53 -3.13 -8.98
CA GLN A 57 -5.73 -3.87 -8.59
C GLN A 57 -6.00 -5.07 -9.50
N SER A 58 -5.79 -4.92 -10.81
CA SER A 58 -5.99 -6.02 -11.76
C SER A 58 -5.05 -7.21 -11.51
N ILE A 59 -3.84 -6.96 -11.01
CA ILE A 59 -2.92 -8.04 -10.63
C ILE A 59 -3.51 -8.77 -9.42
N ILE A 60 -3.92 -8.03 -8.39
CA ILE A 60 -4.49 -8.59 -7.16
C ILE A 60 -5.73 -9.44 -7.46
N ASP A 61 -6.66 -8.90 -8.23
CA ASP A 61 -7.92 -9.56 -8.56
C ASP A 61 -7.71 -10.88 -9.33
N ASN A 62 -6.62 -10.98 -10.11
CA ASN A 62 -6.31 -12.17 -10.90
C ASN A 62 -5.39 -13.17 -10.17
N THR A 63 -4.62 -12.75 -9.17
CA THR A 63 -3.63 -13.62 -8.51
C THR A 63 -4.00 -14.03 -7.09
N TYR A 64 -4.85 -13.28 -6.40
CA TYR A 64 -5.10 -13.46 -4.98
C TYR A 64 -6.58 -13.75 -4.70
N PHE A 65 -6.89 -15.01 -4.40
CA PHE A 65 -8.26 -15.51 -4.35
C PHE A 65 -8.98 -15.49 -2.98
N PRO A 66 -8.34 -15.35 -1.80
CA PRO A 66 -9.09 -15.37 -0.54
C PRO A 66 -9.75 -14.03 -0.16
N TYR A 67 -9.26 -12.88 -0.63
CA TYR A 67 -9.76 -11.55 -0.21
C TYR A 67 -10.04 -10.63 -1.40
N LYS A 68 -11.31 -10.58 -1.83
CA LYS A 68 -11.77 -9.74 -2.96
C LYS A 68 -11.71 -8.24 -2.70
N ASP A 69 -11.45 -7.84 -1.46
CA ASP A 69 -11.39 -6.44 -1.00
C ASP A 69 -9.97 -5.95 -0.73
N ALA A 70 -8.95 -6.75 -1.04
CA ALA A 70 -7.54 -6.39 -0.89
C ALA A 70 -7.19 -5.16 -1.74
N VAL A 71 -6.74 -4.09 -1.08
CA VAL A 71 -6.26 -2.86 -1.72
C VAL A 71 -4.74 -2.90 -1.76
N PRO A 72 -4.08 -2.88 -2.93
CA PRO A 72 -2.61 -2.77 -3.00
C PRO A 72 -2.18 -1.37 -2.56
N ILE A 73 -1.31 -1.29 -1.55
CA ILE A 73 -0.91 -0.02 -0.91
C ILE A 73 0.55 0.32 -1.12
N PHE A 74 1.42 -0.70 -1.19
CA PHE A 74 2.85 -0.52 -1.43
C PHE A 74 3.43 -1.59 -2.35
N VAL A 75 4.58 -1.29 -2.93
CA VAL A 75 5.43 -2.25 -3.64
C VAL A 75 6.85 -2.18 -3.09
N THR A 76 7.49 -3.33 -2.89
CA THR A 76 8.90 -3.41 -2.51
C THR A 76 9.80 -3.22 -3.73
N ALA A 77 11.07 -2.86 -3.54
CA ALA A 77 12.06 -2.81 -4.61
C ALA A 77 12.26 -4.16 -5.34
N PHE A 78 11.81 -5.27 -4.73
CA PHE A 78 11.84 -6.61 -5.33
C PHE A 78 10.57 -6.98 -6.11
N GLY A 79 9.58 -6.09 -6.18
CA GLY A 79 8.32 -6.31 -6.90
C GLY A 79 7.27 -7.06 -6.09
N ASP A 80 7.45 -7.22 -4.78
CA ASP A 80 6.42 -7.77 -3.90
C ASP A 80 5.35 -6.71 -3.64
N ILE A 81 4.08 -7.11 -3.62
CA ILE A 81 2.97 -6.18 -3.39
C ILE A 81 2.46 -6.36 -1.96
N ILE A 82 2.35 -5.24 -1.25
CA ILE A 82 1.74 -5.20 0.08
C ILE A 82 0.30 -4.72 -0.07
N THR A 83 -0.64 -5.47 0.49
CA THR A 83 -2.07 -5.19 0.46
C THR A 83 -2.61 -4.86 1.84
N LEU A 84 -3.70 -4.09 1.86
CA LEU A 84 -4.57 -3.91 3.01
C LEU A 84 -5.91 -4.58 2.72
N GLU A 85 -6.28 -5.54 3.55
CA GLU A 85 -7.51 -6.34 3.43
C GLU A 85 -8.48 -5.93 4.54
N SER A 86 -9.74 -5.69 4.18
CA SER A 86 -10.80 -5.25 5.09
C SER A 86 -10.44 -4.03 5.97
N GLY A 87 -9.49 -3.20 5.52
CA GLY A 87 -9.01 -2.02 6.25
C GLY A 87 -8.12 -2.32 7.47
N GLU A 88 -7.90 -3.60 7.81
CA GLU A 88 -7.22 -4.00 9.04
C GLU A 88 -6.01 -4.89 8.76
N TYR A 89 -6.09 -5.84 7.84
CA TYR A 89 -5.05 -6.87 7.70
C TYR A 89 -4.03 -6.46 6.64
N ILE A 90 -2.75 -6.48 7.00
CA ILE A 90 -1.67 -6.23 6.06
C ILE A 90 -1.11 -7.57 5.62
N SER A 91 -1.13 -7.82 4.31
CA SER A 91 -0.53 -9.00 3.71
C SER A 91 0.56 -8.58 2.72
N ILE A 92 1.53 -9.47 2.50
CA ILE A 92 2.54 -9.33 1.45
C ILE A 92 2.45 -10.50 0.49
N MET A 93 2.54 -10.19 -0.81
CA MET A 93 2.56 -11.16 -1.89
C MET A 93 3.95 -11.20 -2.51
N TYR A 94 4.65 -12.28 -2.24
CA TYR A 94 5.95 -12.57 -2.83
C TYR A 94 5.77 -13.24 -4.20
N PHE A 95 5.56 -12.43 -5.24
CA PHE A 95 5.28 -12.93 -6.59
C PHE A 95 6.35 -13.88 -7.11
N ARG A 96 7.64 -13.56 -6.85
CA ARG A 96 8.77 -14.42 -7.23
C ARG A 96 8.66 -15.85 -6.69
N TYR A 97 8.05 -16.02 -5.52
CA TYR A 97 7.97 -17.30 -4.82
C TYR A 97 6.56 -17.92 -4.87
N GLY A 98 5.59 -17.25 -5.50
CA GLY A 98 4.19 -17.69 -5.50
C GLY A 98 3.59 -17.81 -4.09
N LYS A 99 4.05 -16.98 -3.14
CA LYS A 99 3.68 -17.06 -1.72
C LYS A 99 2.97 -15.79 -1.26
N CYS A 100 1.95 -15.95 -0.43
CA CYS A 100 1.28 -14.86 0.28
C CYS A 100 1.41 -15.07 1.79
N GLU A 101 1.71 -14.01 2.52
CA GLU A 101 1.83 -14.04 3.99
C GLU A 101 1.04 -12.90 4.62
N LEU A 102 0.22 -13.22 5.62
CA LEU A 102 -0.35 -12.21 6.52
C LEU A 102 0.79 -11.68 7.40
N MET A 103 1.08 -10.39 7.31
CA MET A 103 2.11 -9.75 8.11
C MET A 103 1.56 -9.37 9.49
N LEU A 104 0.47 -8.61 9.51
CA LEU A 104 -0.03 -7.94 10.71
C LEU A 104 -1.55 -7.74 10.67
N LYS A 105 -2.14 -7.61 11.86
CA LYS A 105 -3.48 -7.07 12.05
C LYS A 105 -3.35 -5.65 12.58
N ASP A 106 -4.04 -4.73 11.92
CA ASP A 106 -4.13 -3.28 12.15
C ASP A 106 -2.88 -2.47 11.74
N PHE A 107 -3.05 -1.62 10.72
CA PHE A 107 -2.01 -0.75 10.18
C PHE A 107 -1.66 0.42 11.10
N ASP A 108 -2.60 0.87 11.93
CA ASP A 108 -2.40 2.06 12.77
C ASP A 108 -1.49 1.78 14.00
N PHE A 109 -0.97 0.56 14.14
CA PHE A 109 0.08 0.23 15.12
C PHE A 109 1.48 0.78 14.76
N PHE A 110 1.69 1.30 13.54
CA PHE A 110 2.96 1.91 13.10
C PHE A 110 3.07 3.43 13.39
#